data_AF-T1HYB5-F1
#
_entry.id   AF-T1HYB5-F1
#
_cell.length_a   1.000
_cell.length_b   1.000
_cell.length_c   1.000
_cell.angle_alpha   90.00
_cell.angle_beta   90.00
_cell.angle_gamma   90.00
#
_symmetry.space_group_name_H-M   'P 1'
#
loop_
_entity.id
_entity.type
_entity.pdbx_description
1 polymer ?
#
loop_
_entity_poly.entity_id
_entity_poly.type
_entity_poly.pdbx_seq_one_letter_code
_entity_poly.pdbx_strand_id
1 'polypeptide(L)'
;MSSMKLLVILEVINFASGYPIDPKDVPISSNSLGIAVFGVAFLFAFILAVFACACCRQRRDGFKEFTNTGSLTNVGFTNALATEVSIFPPPGTEGTLRPDPVPIQVTDSEQPSRPAHFPSTIPDVSDWFVDPDASFPRQQLFYQKEIGKGWFGKVVEGEARGSKVVVRILREDATNEEKAYFLHEAKPYRDLAHKNVTRLFGRCLQYEPFLLLFELYTNGDLKSFLRANDGSKKTLNEQGISLKLMTDVCEGVKHMNDNGFIHTDLAARNCLVTSDLTVKIGDYGTSVDLYKNEYYVAGNVAVPIRWCAPETLHCTSTTIETKQVTAPANVWSLAVVLWEIAEFGKLPYFDLTDDQV
;
A
#
# COMPACT_ATOMS: atom_id res chain seq x y z
N MET A 1 2.77 -28.32 14.77
CA MET A 1 3.29 -27.93 13.44
C MET A 1 3.05 -26.46 13.08
N SER A 2 2.01 -25.78 13.59
CA SER A 2 1.80 -24.33 13.36
C SER A 2 2.76 -23.44 14.18
N SER A 3 3.01 -23.77 15.45
CA SER A 3 3.85 -22.97 16.37
C SER A 3 5.33 -22.87 15.95
N MET A 4 5.84 -23.85 15.19
CA MET A 4 7.24 -23.91 14.78
C MET A 4 7.52 -23.02 13.56
N LYS A 5 6.51 -22.77 12.70
CA LYS A 5 6.61 -21.80 11.60
C LYS A 5 6.51 -20.36 12.12
N LEU A 6 5.70 -20.13 13.15
CA LEU A 6 5.57 -18.84 13.82
C LEU A 6 6.87 -18.46 14.54
N LEU A 7 7.54 -19.42 15.19
CA LEU A 7 8.83 -19.19 15.85
C LEU A 7 9.93 -18.80 14.86
N VAL A 8 10.02 -19.45 13.69
CA VAL A 8 11.03 -19.10 12.67
C VAL A 8 10.76 -17.72 12.08
N ILE A 9 9.50 -17.35 11.83
CA ILE A 9 9.16 -15.99 11.36
C ILE A 9 9.44 -14.95 12.46
N LEU A 10 9.08 -15.24 13.71
CA LEU A 10 9.38 -14.34 14.85
C LEU A 10 10.87 -14.24 15.15
N GLU A 11 11.65 -15.30 14.96
CA GLU A 11 13.12 -15.26 15.10
C GLU A 11 13.77 -14.48 13.95
N VAL A 12 13.26 -14.57 12.72
CA VAL A 12 13.71 -13.71 11.61
C VAL A 12 13.32 -12.24 11.86
N ILE A 13 12.15 -11.97 12.43
CA ILE A 13 11.70 -10.62 12.82
C ILE A 13 12.52 -10.08 14.02
N ASN A 14 12.86 -10.91 15.00
CA ASN A 14 13.75 -10.53 16.12
C ASN A 14 15.20 -10.38 15.68
N PHE A 15 15.65 -11.11 14.66
CA PHE A 15 16.99 -10.95 14.08
C PHE A 15 17.06 -9.73 13.16
N ALA A 16 15.92 -9.34 12.58
CA ALA A 16 15.69 -8.07 11.91
C ALA A 16 15.22 -6.98 12.90
N SER A 17 15.67 -7.03 14.15
CA SER A 17 15.47 -5.95 15.13
C SER A 17 16.28 -4.72 14.72
N GLY A 18 15.81 -4.04 13.67
CA GLY A 18 15.66 -2.59 13.57
C GLY A 18 16.86 -1.70 13.88
N TYR A 19 18.09 -2.20 13.91
CA TYR A 19 19.26 -1.35 14.06
C TYR A 19 19.98 -1.21 12.71
N PRO A 20 20.33 0.02 12.29
CA PRO A 20 21.17 0.21 11.12
C PRO A 20 22.50 -0.53 11.33
N ILE A 21 22.94 -1.26 10.31
CA ILE A 21 24.27 -1.88 10.31
C ILE A 21 25.28 -0.75 10.15
N ASP A 22 25.96 -0.35 11.23
CA ASP A 22 27.08 0.59 11.15
C ASP A 22 28.25 -0.09 10.42
N PRO A 23 28.73 0.42 9.27
CA PRO A 23 29.89 -0.13 8.58
C PRO A 23 31.18 -0.11 9.43
N LYS A 24 31.21 0.68 10.51
CA LYS A 24 32.35 0.81 11.43
C LYS A 24 32.37 -0.23 12.54
N ASP A 25 31.28 -0.98 12.73
CA ASP A 25 31.16 -2.02 13.77
C ASP A 25 31.54 -3.42 13.29
N VAL A 26 32.15 -3.56 12.09
CA VAL A 26 32.84 -4.81 11.73
C VAL A 26 34.23 -4.78 12.38
N PRO A 27 34.47 -5.52 13.47
CA PRO A 27 35.80 -5.56 14.06
C PRO A 27 36.66 -6.40 13.11
N ILE A 28 37.53 -5.73 12.36
CA ILE A 28 38.68 -6.36 11.72
C ILE A 28 39.65 -6.76 12.83
N SER A 29 39.38 -7.88 13.53
CA SER A 29 40.43 -8.68 14.16
C SER A 29 39.97 -10.11 14.44
N SER A 30 40.72 -11.04 13.84
CA SER A 30 40.93 -12.44 14.21
C SER A 30 39.83 -13.12 15.06
N ASN A 31 38.88 -13.78 14.40
CA ASN A 31 38.30 -15.03 14.89
C ASN A 31 37.70 -15.82 13.72
N SER A 32 38.55 -16.58 13.03
CA SER A 32 38.16 -17.59 12.03
C SER A 32 37.18 -18.64 12.59
N LEU A 33 37.04 -18.74 13.90
CA LEU A 33 36.09 -19.62 14.57
C LEU A 33 34.65 -19.07 14.56
N GLY A 34 34.46 -17.74 14.64
CA GLY A 34 33.12 -17.13 14.65
C GLY A 34 32.43 -17.27 13.30
N ILE A 35 33.12 -16.89 12.22
CA ILE A 35 32.60 -16.99 10.85
C ILE A 35 32.34 -18.46 10.46
N ALA A 36 33.18 -19.39 10.93
CA ALA A 36 32.97 -20.82 10.72
C ALA A 36 31.74 -21.34 11.48
N VAL A 37 31.51 -20.90 12.73
CA VAL A 37 30.33 -21.28 13.52
C VAL A 37 29.05 -20.70 12.92
N PHE A 38 29.07 -19.46 12.43
CA PHE A 38 27.93 -18.84 11.72
C PHE A 38 27.63 -19.52 10.38
N GLY A 39 28.67 -19.86 9.61
CA GLY A 39 28.52 -20.62 8.36
C GLY A 39 27.96 -22.02 8.59
N VAL A 40 28.40 -22.72 9.63
CA VAL A 40 27.91 -24.06 9.99
C VAL A 40 26.47 -24.02 10.51
N ALA A 41 26.11 -23.02 11.31
CA ALA A 41 24.74 -22.83 11.79
C ALA A 41 23.76 -22.51 10.64
N PHE A 42 24.17 -21.66 9.70
CA PHE A 42 23.37 -21.33 8.51
C PHE A 42 23.23 -22.54 7.58
N LEU A 43 24.30 -23.31 7.40
CA LEU A 43 24.27 -24.56 6.64
C LEU A 43 23.34 -25.60 7.30
N PHE A 44 23.37 -25.72 8.62
CA PHE A 44 22.47 -26.61 9.36
C PHE A 44 21.00 -26.18 9.25
N ALA A 45 20.71 -24.88 9.39
CA ALA A 45 19.37 -24.34 9.21
C ALA A 45 18.85 -24.56 7.78
N PHE A 46 19.71 -24.38 6.78
CA PHE A 46 19.39 -24.64 5.38
C PHE A 46 19.13 -26.13 5.11
N ILE A 47 19.96 -27.02 5.65
CA ILE A 47 19.77 -28.48 5.53
C ILE A 47 18.46 -28.91 6.19
N LEU A 48 18.14 -28.38 7.37
CA LEU A 48 16.87 -28.66 8.07
C LEU A 48 15.66 -28.14 7.26
N ALA A 49 15.78 -26.97 6.62
CA ALA A 49 14.74 -26.43 5.75
C ALA A 49 14.53 -27.31 4.49
N VAL A 50 15.62 -27.80 3.88
CA VAL A 50 15.55 -28.71 2.72
C VAL A 50 14.95 -30.06 3.11
N PHE A 51 15.32 -30.64 4.27
CA PHE A 51 14.72 -31.87 4.77
C PHE A 51 13.24 -31.68 5.13
N ALA A 52 12.87 -30.57 5.74
CA ALA A 52 11.47 -30.25 6.01
C ALA A 52 10.66 -30.10 4.70
N CYS A 53 11.27 -29.54 3.66
CA CYS A 53 10.64 -29.39 2.34
C CYS A 53 10.51 -30.74 1.61
N ALA A 54 11.53 -31.61 1.71
CA ALA A 54 11.50 -32.97 1.16
C ALA A 54 10.45 -33.86 1.85
N CYS A 55 10.34 -33.77 3.19
CA CYS A 55 9.32 -34.47 3.96
C CYS A 55 7.89 -33.97 3.67
N CYS A 56 7.72 -32.67 3.38
CA CYS A 56 6.43 -32.12 2.93
C CYS A 56 6.03 -32.62 1.54
N ARG A 57 7.00 -32.90 0.66
CA ARG A 57 6.73 -33.39 -0.70
C ARG A 57 6.32 -34.87 -0.74
N GLN A 58 6.68 -35.64 0.30
CA GLN A 58 6.42 -37.07 0.39
C GLN A 58 5.08 -37.42 1.07
N ARG A 59 4.46 -36.48 1.81
CA ARG A 59 3.09 -36.60 2.35
C ARG A 59 2.09 -35.87 1.48
N ARG A 60 1.87 -36.38 0.27
CA ARG A 60 0.77 -35.97 -0.60
C ARG A 60 -0.30 -37.06 -0.58
N ASP A 61 -0.96 -37.24 0.55
CA ASP A 61 -2.19 -38.02 0.64
C ASP A 61 -3.31 -37.16 1.23
N GLY A 62 -4.46 -37.20 0.55
CA GLY A 62 -5.44 -36.12 0.43
C GLY A 62 -6.10 -35.65 1.72
N PHE A 63 -6.39 -34.35 1.75
CA PHE A 63 -7.25 -33.76 2.78
C PHE A 63 -8.70 -33.78 2.30
N LYS A 64 -9.54 -34.48 3.07
CA LYS A 64 -10.98 -34.57 2.87
C LYS A 64 -11.65 -33.22 3.15
N GLU A 65 -12.61 -32.93 2.29
CA GLU A 65 -13.59 -31.86 2.36
C GLU A 65 -14.35 -31.90 3.70
N PHE A 66 -14.38 -30.76 4.41
CA PHE A 66 -15.25 -30.56 5.56
C PHE A 66 -16.29 -29.50 5.20
N THR A 67 -17.49 -29.96 4.85
CA THR A 67 -18.71 -29.15 4.97
C THR A 67 -18.99 -28.89 6.44
N ASN A 68 -19.16 -27.63 6.82
CA ASN A 68 -19.84 -27.31 8.07
C ASN A 68 -20.88 -26.21 7.84
N THR A 69 -22.12 -26.67 7.87
CA THR A 69 -23.33 -25.93 8.18
C THR A 69 -23.21 -25.31 9.58
N GLY A 70 -23.34 -23.99 9.69
CA GLY A 70 -23.30 -23.30 10.97
C GLY A 70 -23.67 -21.83 10.83
N SER A 71 -24.97 -21.56 10.81
CA SER A 71 -25.56 -20.22 10.90
C SER A 71 -25.16 -19.53 12.20
N LEU A 72 -24.61 -18.32 12.10
CA LEU A 72 -24.60 -17.32 13.17
C LEU A 72 -25.00 -15.97 12.59
N THR A 73 -26.31 -15.75 12.58
CA THR A 73 -26.95 -14.44 12.44
C THR A 73 -26.84 -13.64 13.74
N ASN A 74 -26.81 -12.31 13.58
CA ASN A 74 -27.04 -11.25 14.57
C ASN A 74 -25.88 -10.83 15.47
N VAL A 75 -25.17 -9.78 15.03
CA VAL A 75 -24.94 -8.61 15.89
C VAL A 75 -25.30 -7.37 15.06
N GLY A 76 -26.43 -6.75 15.38
CA GLY A 76 -26.90 -5.53 14.74
C GLY A 76 -26.29 -4.28 15.37
N PHE A 77 -25.86 -3.35 14.52
CA PHE A 77 -25.66 -1.95 14.90
C PHE A 77 -26.49 -1.10 13.93
N THR A 78 -27.66 -0.66 14.40
CA THR A 78 -28.45 0.37 13.75
C THR A 78 -27.94 1.74 14.20
N ASN A 79 -27.73 2.66 13.26
CA ASN A 79 -27.92 4.08 13.54
C ASN A 79 -28.72 4.70 12.40
N ALA A 80 -29.89 5.20 12.78
CA ALA A 80 -30.75 6.03 11.98
C ALA A 80 -30.42 7.49 12.28
N LEU A 81 -30.07 8.27 11.26
CA LEU A 81 -30.64 9.61 11.06
C LEU A 81 -30.34 10.04 9.62
N ALA A 82 -31.40 10.03 8.80
CA ALA A 82 -31.43 10.73 7.54
C ALA A 82 -31.70 12.20 7.83
N THR A 83 -30.84 13.08 7.32
CA THR A 83 -31.21 14.47 7.05
C THR A 83 -30.62 14.85 5.71
N GLU A 84 -31.51 15.03 4.74
CA GLU A 84 -31.22 15.48 3.39
C GLU A 84 -30.61 16.90 3.41
N VAL A 85 -29.53 17.10 2.65
CA VAL A 85 -29.10 18.45 2.24
C VAL A 85 -28.74 18.38 0.76
N SER A 86 -29.65 18.89 -0.06
CA SER A 86 -29.50 19.08 -1.50
C SER A 86 -28.55 20.25 -1.79
N ILE A 87 -27.43 19.97 -2.48
CA ILE A 87 -26.48 20.99 -2.94
C ILE A 87 -26.58 21.07 -4.47
N PHE A 88 -27.51 21.84 -5.02
CA PHE A 88 -27.39 22.53 -6.32
C PHE A 88 -28.56 23.54 -6.45
N PRO A 89 -28.33 24.78 -6.92
CA PRO A 89 -29.39 25.78 -7.07
C PRO A 89 -30.15 25.62 -8.41
N PRO A 90 -31.45 25.99 -8.48
CA PRO A 90 -32.21 25.99 -9.72
C PRO A 90 -31.90 27.23 -10.59
N PRO A 91 -32.16 27.19 -11.92
CA PRO A 91 -31.76 28.22 -12.85
C PRO A 91 -32.74 29.42 -12.90
N GLY A 92 -32.17 30.63 -12.87
CA GLY A 92 -32.66 31.82 -13.59
C GLY A 92 -33.69 32.72 -12.89
N THR A 93 -33.26 33.89 -12.41
CA THR A 93 -33.97 35.17 -12.64
C THR A 93 -33.02 36.36 -12.47
N GLU A 94 -33.04 37.28 -13.44
CA GLU A 94 -32.22 38.50 -13.49
C GLU A 94 -32.48 39.43 -12.30
N GLY A 95 -31.41 40.01 -11.74
CA GLY A 95 -31.49 40.98 -10.66
C GLY A 95 -30.11 41.52 -10.27
N THR A 96 -29.81 42.72 -10.76
CA THR A 96 -28.59 43.52 -10.59
C THR A 96 -28.19 43.70 -9.13
N LEU A 97 -26.95 43.34 -8.77
CA LEU A 97 -26.10 43.99 -7.76
C LEU A 97 -24.70 43.33 -7.82
N ARG A 98 -23.69 44.07 -8.30
CA ARG A 98 -22.29 43.61 -8.30
C ARG A 98 -21.68 43.87 -6.91
N PRO A 99 -21.05 42.89 -6.25
CA PRO A 99 -20.06 43.16 -5.21
C PRO A 99 -18.66 43.28 -5.85
N ASP A 100 -17.88 44.25 -5.38
CA ASP A 100 -16.50 44.49 -5.82
C ASP A 100 -15.61 43.26 -5.62
N PRO A 101 -14.60 43.04 -6.50
CA PRO A 101 -13.71 41.89 -6.40
C PRO A 101 -12.86 42.00 -5.13
N VAL A 102 -13.06 41.04 -4.22
CA VAL A 102 -12.16 40.80 -3.09
C VAL A 102 -10.78 40.48 -3.66
N PRO A 103 -9.68 41.11 -3.16
CA PRO A 103 -8.34 40.78 -3.63
C PRO A 103 -8.05 39.31 -3.35
N ILE A 104 -7.81 38.54 -4.41
CA ILE A 104 -7.26 37.19 -4.29
C ILE A 104 -5.86 37.36 -3.73
N GLN A 105 -5.70 37.15 -2.43
CA GLN A 105 -4.39 36.81 -1.90
C GLN A 105 -4.06 35.44 -2.46
N VAL A 106 -3.18 35.42 -3.46
CA VAL A 106 -2.49 34.24 -3.94
C VAL A 106 -1.73 33.70 -2.74
N THR A 107 -2.36 32.77 -2.03
CA THR A 107 -1.66 31.88 -1.13
C THR A 107 -0.79 31.02 -2.03
N ASP A 108 0.51 30.97 -1.73
CA ASP A 108 1.49 30.19 -2.48
C ASP A 108 0.88 28.83 -2.85
N SER A 109 0.85 28.53 -4.15
CA SER A 109 0.40 27.23 -4.62
C SER A 109 1.41 26.19 -4.14
N GLU A 110 1.19 25.62 -2.95
CA GLU A 110 1.90 24.43 -2.52
C GLU A 110 1.58 23.32 -3.53
N GLN A 111 2.50 23.11 -4.48
CA GLN A 111 2.42 21.96 -5.36
C GLN A 111 2.43 20.70 -4.48
N PRO A 112 1.49 19.76 -4.69
CA PRO A 112 1.40 18.59 -3.85
C PRO A 112 2.68 17.74 -3.99
N SER A 113 3.18 17.22 -2.87
CA SER A 113 4.39 16.39 -2.87
C SER A 113 4.20 15.16 -3.76
N ARG A 114 5.13 14.94 -4.68
CA ARG A 114 5.15 13.79 -5.58
C ARG A 114 5.82 12.59 -4.88
N PRO A 115 5.44 11.36 -5.21
CA PRO A 115 6.15 10.17 -4.74
C PRO A 115 7.61 10.17 -5.20
N ALA A 116 8.50 9.60 -4.38
CA ALA A 116 9.94 9.51 -4.67
C ALA A 116 10.29 8.86 -6.00
N HIS A 117 9.53 7.85 -6.41
CA HIS A 117 9.81 7.08 -7.63
C HIS A 117 9.08 7.62 -8.86
N PHE A 118 9.24 8.92 -9.13
CA PHE A 118 8.83 9.48 -10.41
C PHE A 118 9.82 9.03 -11.52
N PRO A 119 9.36 8.37 -12.60
CA PRO A 119 10.25 7.85 -13.61
C PRO A 119 10.94 9.00 -14.36
N SER A 120 12.24 8.84 -14.61
CA SER A 120 13.05 9.84 -15.35
C SER A 120 12.66 9.95 -16.83
N THR A 121 11.89 8.98 -17.34
CA THR A 121 11.35 8.97 -18.70
C THR A 121 9.83 8.85 -18.64
N ILE A 122 9.15 9.46 -19.60
CA ILE A 122 7.69 9.42 -19.68
C ILE A 122 7.28 7.97 -19.98
N PRO A 123 6.47 7.32 -19.14
CA PRO A 123 6.01 5.96 -19.40
C PRO A 123 5.16 5.89 -20.67
N ASP A 124 5.33 4.83 -21.45
CA ASP A 124 4.38 4.53 -22.54
C ASP A 124 3.07 4.01 -21.93
N VAL A 125 1.98 4.73 -22.25
CA VAL A 125 0.62 4.46 -21.79
C VAL A 125 -0.36 4.34 -22.97
N SER A 126 0.15 4.20 -24.19
CA SER A 126 -0.67 4.06 -25.40
C SER A 126 -1.66 2.89 -25.31
N ASP A 127 -1.26 1.82 -24.62
CA ASP A 127 -2.07 0.64 -24.36
C ASP A 127 -3.36 0.92 -23.55
N TRP A 128 -3.42 2.02 -22.79
CA TRP A 128 -4.64 2.45 -22.09
C TRP A 128 -5.75 2.93 -23.02
N PHE A 129 -5.42 3.30 -24.26
CA PHE A 129 -6.33 3.93 -25.22
C PHE A 129 -6.68 3.04 -26.41
N VAL A 130 -6.21 1.78 -26.45
CA VAL A 130 -6.46 0.83 -27.54
C VAL A 130 -7.94 0.48 -27.67
N ASP A 131 -8.63 0.35 -26.55
CA ASP A 131 -10.07 0.07 -26.48
C ASP A 131 -10.78 1.22 -25.75
N PRO A 132 -11.36 2.18 -26.49
CA PRO A 132 -12.13 3.28 -25.93
C PRO A 132 -13.44 2.82 -25.25
N ASP A 133 -14.02 1.71 -25.70
CA ASP A 133 -15.28 1.15 -25.20
C ASP A 133 -15.11 0.44 -23.86
N ALA A 134 -13.86 0.11 -23.49
CA ALA A 134 -13.50 -0.34 -22.15
C ALA A 134 -13.62 0.76 -21.07
N SER A 135 -13.89 2.03 -21.45
CA SER A 135 -14.10 3.10 -20.48
C SER A 135 -15.43 2.94 -19.74
N PHE A 136 -15.41 3.18 -18.44
CA PHE A 136 -16.61 3.20 -17.61
C PHE A 136 -17.48 4.43 -17.97
N PRO A 137 -18.80 4.27 -18.18
CA PRO A 137 -19.69 5.39 -18.49
C PRO A 137 -19.85 6.31 -17.27
N ARG A 138 -19.33 7.54 -17.35
CA ARG A 138 -19.34 8.52 -16.24
C ARG A 138 -20.72 8.80 -15.67
N GLN A 139 -21.78 8.69 -16.48
CA GLN A 139 -23.17 8.89 -16.06
C GLN A 139 -23.65 7.82 -15.07
N GLN A 140 -22.93 6.70 -14.96
CA GLN A 140 -23.19 5.62 -14.00
C GLN A 140 -22.29 5.69 -12.77
N LEU A 141 -21.54 6.79 -12.60
CA LEU A 141 -20.68 7.05 -11.45
C LEU A 141 -21.31 8.14 -10.57
N PHE A 142 -21.56 7.82 -9.31
CA PHE A 142 -22.13 8.73 -8.32
C PHE A 142 -21.09 9.01 -7.22
N TYR A 143 -20.70 10.28 -7.07
CA TYR A 143 -19.79 10.70 -6.01
C TYR A 143 -20.53 10.82 -4.67
N GLN A 144 -19.87 10.46 -3.57
CA GLN A 144 -20.43 10.52 -2.22
C GLN A 144 -19.65 11.49 -1.33
N LYS A 145 -18.41 11.17 -0.98
CA LYS A 145 -17.59 12.02 -0.09
C LYS A 145 -16.12 12.01 -0.49
N GLU A 146 -15.45 13.14 -0.30
CA GLU A 146 -13.99 13.22 -0.41
C GLU A 146 -13.36 12.44 0.74
N ILE A 147 -12.39 11.57 0.45
CA ILE A 147 -11.70 10.74 1.46
C ILE A 147 -10.22 11.11 1.61
N GLY A 148 -9.68 11.93 0.71
CA GLY A 148 -8.33 12.44 0.80
C GLY A 148 -7.84 13.05 -0.50
N LYS A 149 -6.56 13.40 -0.52
CA LYS A 149 -5.88 13.94 -1.70
C LYS A 149 -4.57 13.22 -1.94
N GLY A 150 -4.27 13.01 -3.22
CA GLY A 150 -2.98 12.53 -3.69
C GLY A 150 -2.27 13.59 -4.52
N TRP A 151 -1.04 13.29 -4.96
CA TRP A 151 -0.28 14.16 -5.86
C TRP A 151 -1.04 14.47 -7.16
N PHE A 152 -1.86 13.52 -7.61
CA PHE A 152 -2.68 13.62 -8.82
C PHE A 152 -3.96 14.43 -8.62
N GLY A 153 -4.41 14.73 -7.40
CA GLY A 153 -5.66 15.44 -7.16
C GLY A 153 -6.54 14.79 -6.09
N LYS A 154 -7.86 14.86 -6.28
CA LYS A 154 -8.84 14.42 -5.27
C LYS A 154 -9.07 12.92 -5.31
N VAL A 155 -9.35 12.36 -4.14
CA VAL A 155 -9.77 10.97 -3.97
C VAL A 155 -11.14 10.96 -3.29
N VAL A 156 -12.11 10.32 -3.93
CA VAL A 156 -13.53 10.41 -3.55
C VAL A 156 -14.14 9.01 -3.45
N GLU A 157 -14.88 8.72 -2.38
CA GLU A 157 -15.74 7.55 -2.31
C GLU A 157 -16.99 7.78 -3.18
N GLY A 158 -17.43 6.73 -3.89
CA GLY A 158 -18.60 6.77 -4.75
C GLY A 158 -19.23 5.40 -4.97
N GLU A 159 -20.14 5.36 -5.93
CA GLU A 159 -20.84 4.16 -6.36
C GLU A 159 -20.87 4.06 -7.88
N ALA A 160 -20.56 2.88 -8.39
CA ALA A 160 -20.50 2.56 -9.81
C ALA A 160 -21.24 1.24 -10.06
N ARG A 161 -22.38 1.28 -10.77
CA ARG A 161 -23.24 0.11 -11.04
C ARG A 161 -23.63 -0.69 -9.77
N GLY A 162 -23.92 0.01 -8.67
CA GLY A 162 -24.26 -0.61 -7.38
C GLY A 162 -23.06 -1.14 -6.57
N SER A 163 -21.84 -1.01 -7.09
CA SER A 163 -20.61 -1.32 -6.35
C SER A 163 -20.01 -0.06 -5.72
N LYS A 164 -19.60 -0.15 -4.45
CA LYS A 164 -18.85 0.93 -3.80
C LYS A 164 -17.45 1.02 -4.40
N VAL A 165 -17.03 2.23 -4.75
CA VAL A 165 -15.75 2.48 -5.40
C VAL A 165 -15.04 3.68 -4.77
N VAL A 166 -13.72 3.71 -4.95
CA VAL A 166 -12.89 4.90 -4.73
C VAL A 166 -12.45 5.45 -6.08
N VAL A 167 -12.69 6.73 -6.30
CA VAL A 167 -12.36 7.43 -7.54
C VAL A 167 -11.15 8.32 -7.30
N ARG A 168 -10.04 8.01 -7.98
CA ARG A 168 -8.92 8.94 -8.14
C ARG A 168 -9.26 9.89 -9.28
N ILE A 169 -9.21 11.19 -9.00
CA ILE A 169 -9.55 12.26 -9.95
C ILE A 169 -8.27 13.05 -10.24
N LEU A 170 -7.77 12.95 -11.47
CA LEU A 170 -6.60 13.70 -11.91
C LEU A 170 -6.94 15.21 -12.00
N ARG A 171 -6.03 16.09 -11.61
CA ARG A 171 -6.20 17.55 -11.76
C ARG A 171 -6.36 17.94 -13.23
N GLU A 172 -7.15 18.98 -13.49
CA GLU A 172 -7.37 19.51 -14.85
C GLU A 172 -6.11 20.15 -15.45
N ASP A 173 -5.24 20.71 -14.60
CA ASP A 173 -3.96 21.32 -14.99
C ASP A 173 -2.80 20.31 -15.04
N ALA A 174 -3.09 19.00 -14.99
CA ALA A 174 -2.06 17.97 -15.04
C ALA A 174 -1.34 17.94 -16.40
N THR A 175 0.00 17.90 -16.38
CA THR A 175 0.80 17.81 -17.60
C THR A 175 0.67 16.44 -18.27
N ASN A 176 1.15 16.30 -19.52
CA ASN A 176 1.13 14.99 -20.21
C ASN A 176 2.00 13.95 -19.48
N GLU A 177 3.10 14.38 -18.86
CA GLU A 177 3.96 13.56 -18.03
C GLU A 177 3.21 13.06 -16.78
N GLU A 178 2.46 13.94 -16.12
CA GLU A 178 1.63 13.60 -14.96
C GLU A 178 0.48 12.66 -15.36
N LYS A 179 -0.16 12.87 -16.51
CA LYS A 179 -1.17 11.96 -17.07
C LYS A 179 -0.58 10.57 -17.31
N ALA A 180 0.60 10.49 -17.93
CA ALA A 180 1.28 9.22 -18.18
C ALA A 180 1.66 8.52 -16.86
N TYR A 181 2.18 9.25 -15.88
CA TYR A 181 2.54 8.67 -14.59
C TYR A 181 1.31 8.19 -13.80
N PHE A 182 0.21 8.94 -13.82
CA PHE A 182 -1.07 8.57 -13.18
C PHE A 182 -1.60 7.23 -13.71
N LEU A 183 -1.50 7.00 -15.02
CA LEU A 183 -1.88 5.74 -15.64
C LEU A 183 -0.85 4.63 -15.38
N HIS A 184 0.45 4.96 -15.41
CA HIS A 184 1.52 4.01 -15.14
C HIS A 184 1.45 3.42 -13.72
N GLU A 185 1.23 4.27 -12.71
CA GLU A 185 1.07 3.87 -11.30
C GLU A 185 -0.08 2.87 -11.13
N ALA A 186 -1.16 3.03 -11.90
CA ALA A 186 -2.33 2.17 -11.82
C ALA A 186 -2.27 0.89 -12.69
N LYS A 187 -1.24 0.75 -13.54
CA LYS A 187 -1.09 -0.36 -14.48
C LYS A 187 -1.11 -1.74 -13.81
N PRO A 188 -0.43 -1.98 -12.66
CA PRO A 188 -0.48 -3.29 -12.02
C PRO A 188 -1.90 -3.71 -11.64
N TYR A 189 -2.74 -2.77 -11.18
CA TYR A 189 -4.11 -3.04 -10.74
C TYR A 189 -5.10 -3.25 -11.88
N ARG A 190 -4.71 -2.83 -13.10
CA ARG A 190 -5.43 -3.11 -14.34
C ARG A 190 -5.07 -4.48 -14.90
N ASP A 191 -3.77 -4.82 -14.90
CA ASP A 191 -3.24 -5.99 -15.61
C ASP A 191 -3.22 -7.27 -14.77
N LEU A 192 -3.10 -7.15 -13.45
CA LEU A 192 -3.03 -8.30 -12.55
C LEU A 192 -4.40 -8.69 -12.01
N ALA A 193 -4.65 -9.99 -11.98
CA ALA A 193 -5.84 -10.59 -11.37
C ALA A 193 -5.41 -11.57 -10.26
N HIS A 194 -5.43 -11.11 -9.02
CA HIS A 194 -5.04 -11.91 -7.86
C HIS A 194 -5.84 -11.54 -6.61
N LYS A 195 -6.11 -12.52 -5.73
CA LYS A 195 -6.91 -12.28 -4.51
C LYS A 195 -6.25 -11.25 -3.58
N ASN A 196 -4.92 -11.16 -3.58
CA ASN A 196 -4.13 -10.25 -2.74
C ASN A 196 -3.54 -9.04 -3.49
N VAL A 197 -4.08 -8.69 -4.66
CA VAL A 197 -3.76 -7.42 -5.33
C VAL A 197 -5.08 -6.67 -5.52
N THR A 198 -5.10 -5.37 -5.25
CA THR A 198 -6.31 -4.57 -5.49
C THR A 198 -6.63 -4.51 -6.97
N ARG A 199 -7.91 -4.33 -7.30
CA ARG A 199 -8.40 -4.34 -8.67
C ARG A 199 -8.83 -2.93 -9.07
N LEU A 200 -8.42 -2.54 -10.27
CA LEU A 200 -9.03 -1.41 -10.97
C LEU A 200 -10.43 -1.83 -11.44
N PHE A 201 -11.46 -1.23 -10.84
CA PHE A 201 -12.86 -1.46 -11.19
C PHE A 201 -13.18 -0.90 -12.58
N GLY A 202 -12.64 0.27 -12.91
CA GLY A 202 -12.88 0.93 -14.19
C GLY A 202 -12.03 2.18 -14.39
N ARG A 203 -12.12 2.76 -15.58
CA ARG A 203 -11.39 3.97 -15.98
C ARG A 203 -12.27 4.88 -16.82
N CYS A 204 -12.12 6.19 -16.71
CA CYS A 204 -12.82 7.15 -17.55
C CYS A 204 -11.80 8.09 -18.21
N LEU A 205 -11.28 7.69 -19.38
CA LEU A 205 -10.18 8.38 -20.06
C LEU A 205 -10.57 9.16 -21.32
N GLN A 206 -11.83 9.05 -21.75
CA GLN A 206 -12.32 9.70 -22.99
C GLN A 206 -12.34 11.24 -22.89
N TYR A 207 -12.48 11.77 -21.68
CA TYR A 207 -12.58 13.20 -21.41
C TYR A 207 -11.72 13.55 -20.19
N GLU A 208 -11.38 14.82 -20.02
CA GLU A 208 -10.76 15.29 -18.79
C GLU A 208 -11.84 15.61 -17.72
N PRO A 209 -11.49 15.59 -16.43
CA PRO A 209 -10.26 15.00 -15.86
C PRO A 209 -10.23 13.47 -16.00
N PHE A 210 -9.05 12.84 -16.03
CA PHE A 210 -8.95 11.37 -16.01
C PHE A 210 -9.40 10.80 -14.68
N LEU A 211 -10.19 9.72 -14.73
CA LEU A 211 -10.69 9.03 -13.54
C LEU A 211 -10.24 7.57 -13.53
N LEU A 212 -9.80 7.09 -12.37
CA LEU A 212 -9.53 5.68 -12.11
C LEU A 212 -10.38 5.24 -10.92
N LEU A 213 -11.17 4.19 -11.13
CA LEU A 213 -12.12 3.67 -10.15
C LEU A 213 -11.52 2.39 -9.57
N PHE A 214 -11.31 2.37 -8.27
CA PHE A 214 -10.84 1.23 -7.49
C PHE A 214 -12.00 0.66 -6.67
N GLU A 215 -11.96 -0.63 -6.38
CA GLU A 215 -12.90 -1.24 -5.43
C GLU A 215 -12.69 -0.67 -4.01
N LEU A 216 -13.78 -0.32 -3.32
CA LEU A 216 -13.73 0.14 -1.94
C LEU A 216 -13.81 -1.06 -0.98
N TYR A 217 -12.85 -1.16 -0.06
CA TYR A 217 -12.85 -2.19 0.98
C TYR A 217 -13.23 -1.63 2.35
N THR A 218 -14.05 -2.38 3.08
CA THR A 218 -14.73 -1.93 4.30
C THR A 218 -13.82 -1.71 5.49
N ASN A 219 -12.69 -2.41 5.58
CA ASN A 219 -11.78 -2.33 6.73
C ASN A 219 -10.63 -1.34 6.50
N GLY A 220 -10.66 -0.55 5.42
CA GLY A 220 -9.68 0.47 5.12
C GLY A 220 -8.29 -0.11 4.83
N ASP A 221 -7.25 0.68 5.12
CA ASP A 221 -5.87 0.24 5.01
C ASP A 221 -5.43 -0.65 6.19
N LEU A 222 -4.44 -1.50 5.94
CA LEU A 222 -3.95 -2.49 6.89
C LEU A 222 -3.34 -1.84 8.13
N LYS A 223 -2.69 -0.67 8.01
CA LYS A 223 -2.10 0.01 9.17
C LYS A 223 -3.18 0.49 10.13
N SER A 224 -4.19 1.19 9.63
CA SER A 224 -5.35 1.63 10.41
C SER A 224 -6.08 0.43 11.03
N PHE A 225 -6.28 -0.65 10.27
CA PHE A 225 -6.87 -1.89 10.77
C PHE A 225 -6.08 -2.48 11.94
N LEU A 226 -4.75 -2.57 11.83
CA LEU A 226 -3.89 -3.10 12.89
C LEU A 226 -3.94 -2.21 14.14
N ARG A 227 -3.83 -0.88 13.97
CA ARG A 227 -3.88 0.08 15.10
C ARG A 227 -5.23 0.04 15.83
N ALA A 228 -6.33 -0.09 15.10
CA ALA A 228 -7.67 -0.21 15.69
C ALA A 228 -7.83 -1.50 16.53
N ASN A 229 -7.01 -2.52 16.26
CA ASN A 229 -7.07 -3.83 16.92
C ASN A 229 -5.87 -4.13 17.84
N ASP A 230 -5.03 -3.13 18.17
CA ASP A 230 -3.83 -3.30 19.02
C ASP A 230 -4.18 -3.89 20.40
N GLY A 231 -5.31 -3.46 21.00
CA GLY A 231 -5.82 -4.02 22.26
C GLY A 231 -6.21 -5.51 22.18
N SER A 232 -6.44 -6.04 20.97
CA SER A 232 -6.76 -7.44 20.70
C SER A 232 -5.58 -8.22 20.11
N LYS A 233 -4.35 -7.67 20.14
CA LYS A 233 -3.13 -8.26 19.56
C LYS A 233 -2.94 -9.72 19.94
N LYS A 234 -3.08 -10.05 21.23
CA LYS A 234 -2.92 -11.42 21.73
C LYS A 234 -3.94 -12.38 21.08
N THR A 235 -5.22 -12.01 21.09
CA THR A 235 -6.32 -12.81 20.54
C THR A 235 -6.14 -13.04 19.05
N LEU A 236 -5.83 -11.99 18.28
CA LEU A 236 -5.63 -12.09 16.83
C LEU A 236 -4.43 -12.98 16.47
N ASN A 237 -3.35 -12.92 17.26
CA ASN A 237 -2.20 -13.80 17.10
C ASN A 237 -2.55 -15.26 17.44
N GLU A 238 -3.26 -15.52 18.53
CA GLU A 238 -3.71 -16.87 18.93
C GLU A 238 -4.64 -17.50 17.90
N GLN A 239 -5.48 -16.69 17.25
CA GLN A 239 -6.35 -17.10 16.14
C GLN A 239 -5.60 -17.27 14.81
N GLY A 240 -4.31 -16.94 14.75
CA GLY A 240 -3.50 -17.03 13.53
C GLY A 240 -3.82 -15.96 12.49
N ILE A 241 -4.57 -14.92 12.84
CA ILE A 241 -4.98 -13.86 11.91
C ILE A 241 -3.76 -13.09 11.41
N SER A 242 -2.84 -12.69 12.28
CA SER A 242 -1.63 -11.97 11.88
C SER A 242 -0.79 -12.77 10.87
N LEU A 243 -0.68 -14.09 11.06
CA LEU A 243 0.02 -14.96 10.12
C LEU A 243 -0.72 -15.06 8.77
N LYS A 244 -2.06 -15.07 8.77
CA LYS A 244 -2.85 -14.97 7.54
C LYS A 244 -2.59 -13.65 6.82
N LEU A 245 -2.63 -12.52 7.51
CA LEU A 245 -2.37 -11.19 6.93
C LEU A 245 -0.96 -11.13 6.31
N MET A 246 0.05 -11.63 7.01
CA MET A 246 1.43 -11.75 6.50
C MET A 246 1.50 -12.63 5.24
N THR A 247 0.80 -13.77 5.25
CA THR A 247 0.76 -14.68 4.09
C THR A 247 0.12 -14.00 2.89
N ASP A 248 -0.99 -13.29 3.09
CA ASP A 248 -1.70 -12.55 2.05
C ASP A 248 -0.81 -11.48 1.41
N VAL A 249 -0.07 -10.70 2.20
CA VAL A 249 0.88 -9.70 1.70
C VAL A 249 1.99 -10.36 0.88
N CYS A 250 2.59 -11.43 1.39
CA CYS A 250 3.63 -12.18 0.68
C CYS A 250 3.14 -12.74 -0.66
N GLU A 251 1.93 -13.32 -0.72
CA GLU A 251 1.34 -13.85 -1.95
C GLU A 251 1.07 -12.73 -2.97
N GLY A 252 0.58 -11.56 -2.51
CA GLY A 252 0.36 -10.39 -3.37
C GLY A 252 1.65 -9.84 -3.97
N VAL A 253 2.67 -9.58 -3.14
CA VAL A 253 3.97 -9.06 -3.58
C VAL A 253 4.68 -10.04 -4.50
N LYS A 254 4.63 -11.35 -4.18
CA LYS A 254 5.16 -12.38 -5.06
C LYS A 254 4.48 -12.34 -6.44
N HIS A 255 3.16 -12.27 -6.47
CA HIS A 255 2.41 -12.23 -7.74
C HIS A 255 2.77 -10.99 -8.57
N MET A 256 2.91 -9.82 -7.95
CA MET A 256 3.36 -8.61 -8.65
C MET A 256 4.76 -8.80 -9.25
N ASN A 257 5.73 -9.23 -8.44
CA ASN A 257 7.11 -9.42 -8.87
C ASN A 257 7.26 -10.47 -9.98
N ASP A 258 6.55 -11.61 -9.88
CA ASP A 258 6.56 -12.68 -10.89
C ASP A 258 6.03 -12.19 -12.25
N ASN A 259 5.21 -11.13 -12.26
CA ASN A 259 4.66 -10.49 -13.47
C ASN A 259 5.38 -9.18 -13.84
N GLY A 260 6.55 -8.91 -13.26
CA GLY A 260 7.39 -7.77 -13.61
C GLY A 260 6.94 -6.42 -13.01
N PHE A 261 6.02 -6.43 -12.06
CA PHE A 261 5.61 -5.23 -11.33
C PHE A 261 6.29 -5.15 -9.97
N ILE A 262 6.96 -4.02 -9.71
CA ILE A 262 7.66 -3.76 -8.45
C ILE A 262 6.93 -2.62 -7.74
N HIS A 263 6.50 -2.84 -6.49
CA HIS A 263 5.78 -1.80 -5.73
C HIS A 263 6.77 -0.77 -5.17
N THR A 264 6.55 0.51 -5.47
CA THR A 264 7.50 1.59 -5.17
C THR A 264 7.37 2.17 -3.76
N ASP A 265 6.23 1.98 -3.11
CA ASP A 265 5.99 2.38 -1.71
C ASP A 265 5.29 1.25 -0.93
N LEU A 266 5.96 0.10 -0.80
CA LEU A 266 5.37 -1.06 -0.13
C LEU A 266 5.40 -0.86 1.39
N ALA A 267 4.23 -0.59 1.98
CA ALA A 267 4.03 -0.35 3.40
C ALA A 267 2.63 -0.85 3.84
N ALA A 268 2.40 -1.05 5.14
CA ALA A 268 1.08 -1.47 5.63
C ALA A 268 -0.03 -0.45 5.30
N ARG A 269 0.28 0.85 5.27
CA ARG A 269 -0.65 1.90 4.82
C ARG A 269 -1.05 1.78 3.35
N ASN A 270 -0.28 1.06 2.54
CA ASN A 270 -0.52 0.80 1.12
C ASN A 270 -0.97 -0.65 0.85
N CYS A 271 -1.62 -1.25 1.85
CA CYS A 271 -2.33 -2.51 1.74
C CYS A 271 -3.76 -2.29 2.23
N LEU A 272 -4.75 -2.88 1.58
CA LEU A 272 -6.17 -2.75 1.91
C LEU A 272 -6.71 -4.04 2.53
N VAL A 273 -7.67 -3.91 3.45
CA VAL A 273 -8.28 -5.03 4.15
C VAL A 273 -9.74 -5.15 3.77
N THR A 274 -10.10 -6.33 3.29
CA THR A 274 -11.48 -6.70 2.92
C THR A 274 -12.29 -7.15 4.14
N SER A 275 -13.61 -7.27 4.00
CA SER A 275 -14.50 -7.70 5.07
C SER A 275 -14.22 -9.11 5.60
N ASP A 276 -13.65 -9.99 4.77
CA ASP A 276 -13.26 -11.35 5.16
C ASP A 276 -11.81 -11.45 5.69
N LEU A 277 -11.21 -10.30 6.01
CA LEU A 277 -9.83 -10.17 6.50
C LEU A 277 -8.78 -10.65 5.49
N THR A 278 -9.06 -10.60 4.19
CA THR A 278 -8.05 -10.76 3.14
C THR A 278 -7.33 -9.43 2.89
N VAL A 279 -5.99 -9.47 2.86
CA VAL A 279 -5.16 -8.31 2.51
C VAL A 279 -4.94 -8.24 1.01
N LYS A 280 -5.04 -7.03 0.46
CA LYS A 280 -4.76 -6.71 -0.95
C LYS A 280 -3.70 -5.63 -1.04
N ILE A 281 -2.64 -5.87 -1.81
CA ILE A 281 -1.62 -4.85 -2.11
C ILE A 281 -2.24 -3.74 -2.97
N GLY A 282 -2.03 -2.50 -2.55
CA GLY A 282 -2.45 -1.29 -3.24
C GLY A 282 -3.09 -0.27 -2.29
N ASP A 283 -3.23 0.96 -2.76
CA ASP A 283 -3.75 2.08 -2.00
C ASP A 283 -4.75 2.91 -2.84
N TYR A 284 -5.25 3.99 -2.25
CA TYR A 284 -6.06 4.99 -2.96
C TYR A 284 -5.27 6.24 -3.34
N GLY A 285 -3.95 6.25 -3.12
CA GLY A 285 -3.06 7.38 -3.40
C GLY A 285 -3.16 8.53 -2.40
N THR A 286 -3.70 8.29 -1.20
CA THR A 286 -3.89 9.29 -0.13
C THR A 286 -2.81 9.23 0.94
N SER A 287 -1.84 8.33 0.82
CA SER A 287 -0.95 7.97 1.92
C SER A 287 -0.02 9.11 2.35
N VAL A 288 0.49 9.91 1.41
CA VAL A 288 1.31 11.09 1.72
C VAL A 288 0.51 12.14 2.50
N ASP A 289 -0.80 12.27 2.25
CA ASP A 289 -1.66 13.21 2.96
C ASP A 289 -2.10 12.67 4.34
N LEU A 290 -2.43 11.38 4.44
CA LEU A 290 -2.93 10.78 5.68
C LEU A 290 -1.82 10.41 6.68
N TYR A 291 -0.62 10.05 6.19
CA TYR A 291 0.50 9.55 6.99
C TYR A 291 1.74 10.44 6.85
N LYS A 292 1.58 11.76 6.91
CA LYS A 292 2.66 12.75 6.69
C LYS A 292 3.94 12.46 7.49
N ASN A 293 3.79 12.03 8.74
CA ASN A 293 4.91 11.73 9.64
C ASN A 293 5.67 10.43 9.30
N GLU A 294 5.26 9.71 8.25
CA GLU A 294 5.91 8.49 7.76
C GLU A 294 6.74 8.73 6.49
N TYR A 295 6.76 9.97 6.00
CA TYR A 295 7.54 10.37 4.84
C TYR A 295 8.53 11.46 5.21
N TYR A 296 9.77 11.26 4.77
CA TYR A 296 10.74 12.34 4.70
C TYR A 296 10.44 13.20 3.47
N VAL A 297 10.29 14.50 3.66
CA VAL A 297 9.97 15.44 2.57
C VAL A 297 11.24 16.18 2.14
N ALA A 298 11.73 15.83 0.95
CA ALA A 298 12.86 16.50 0.30
C ALA A 298 12.35 17.42 -0.81
N GLY A 299 12.17 18.71 -0.51
CA GLY A 299 11.56 19.66 -1.45
C GLY A 299 10.10 19.30 -1.72
N ASN A 300 9.76 18.94 -2.96
CA ASN A 300 8.42 18.48 -3.34
C ASN A 300 8.32 16.94 -3.46
N VAL A 301 9.29 16.20 -2.93
CA VAL A 301 9.34 14.74 -3.01
C VAL A 301 9.12 14.11 -1.64
N ALA A 302 8.16 13.19 -1.54
CA ALA A 302 7.90 12.40 -0.33
C ALA A 302 8.56 11.02 -0.44
N VAL A 303 9.47 10.72 0.49
CA VAL A 303 10.27 9.48 0.52
C VAL A 303 9.90 8.65 1.76
N PRO A 304 9.45 7.38 1.61
CA PRO A 304 9.14 6.50 2.73
C PRO A 304 10.41 5.86 3.31
N ILE A 305 11.36 6.68 3.79
CA ILE A 305 12.74 6.27 4.11
C ILE A 305 12.85 5.01 4.99
N ARG A 306 11.94 4.85 5.96
CA ARG A 306 11.90 3.73 6.91
C ARG A 306 11.52 2.38 6.27
N TRP A 307 11.02 2.38 5.03
CA TRP A 307 10.68 1.19 4.24
C TRP A 307 11.64 0.94 3.08
N CYS A 308 12.51 1.90 2.77
CA CYS A 308 13.43 1.82 1.64
C CYS A 308 14.60 0.87 1.95
N ALA A 309 14.99 0.07 0.96
CA ALA A 309 16.22 -0.72 1.04
C ALA A 309 17.43 0.21 0.97
N PRO A 310 18.54 -0.05 1.70
CA PRO A 310 19.70 0.84 1.71
C PRO A 310 20.26 1.14 0.32
N GLU A 311 20.25 0.16 -0.60
CA GLU A 311 20.72 0.34 -1.97
C GLU A 311 19.83 1.25 -2.83
N THR A 312 18.59 1.49 -2.41
CA THR A 312 17.65 2.41 -3.08
C THR A 312 17.79 3.86 -2.63
N LEU A 313 18.56 4.10 -1.56
CA LEU A 313 18.82 5.44 -1.04
C LEU A 313 20.26 5.85 -1.33
N HIS A 314 20.43 7.09 -1.78
CA HIS A 314 21.74 7.75 -1.83
C HIS A 314 21.66 9.04 -1.02
N CYS A 315 22.14 8.97 0.22
CA CYS A 315 22.17 10.11 1.12
C CYS A 315 23.44 10.92 0.88
N THR A 316 23.29 12.18 0.47
CA THR A 316 24.35 13.18 0.49
C THR A 316 24.25 13.98 1.78
N SER A 317 25.22 14.85 2.06
CA SER A 317 25.18 15.74 3.23
C SER A 317 24.02 16.76 3.19
N THR A 318 23.31 16.88 2.06
CA THR A 318 22.29 17.91 1.83
C THR A 318 20.97 17.38 1.28
N THR A 319 20.94 16.18 0.71
CA THR A 319 19.78 15.62 0.01
C THR A 319 19.76 14.10 0.08
N ILE A 320 18.55 13.52 0.02
CA ILE A 320 18.35 12.09 -0.24
C ILE A 320 17.91 11.94 -1.69
N GLU A 321 18.67 11.18 -2.46
CA GLU A 321 18.30 10.76 -3.81
C GLU A 321 17.79 9.32 -3.78
N THR A 322 16.67 9.05 -4.45
CA THR A 322 16.15 7.69 -4.59
C THR A 322 16.55 7.07 -5.92
N LYS A 323 16.88 5.79 -5.89
CA LYS A 323 17.17 4.98 -7.08
C LYS A 323 15.98 4.09 -7.43
N GLN A 324 16.01 3.50 -8.62
CA GLN A 324 14.97 2.57 -9.04
C GLN A 324 14.83 1.40 -8.04
N VAL A 325 13.61 1.13 -7.58
CA VAL A 325 13.31 -0.03 -6.75
C VAL A 325 13.42 -1.29 -7.59
N THR A 326 14.18 -2.26 -7.09
CA THR A 326 14.35 -3.58 -7.70
C THR A 326 13.51 -4.63 -6.96
N ALA A 327 13.31 -5.81 -7.54
CA ALA A 327 12.60 -6.89 -6.85
C ALA A 327 13.25 -7.27 -5.50
N PRO A 328 14.60 -7.37 -5.37
CA PRO A 328 15.24 -7.54 -4.06
C PRO A 328 14.96 -6.40 -3.07
N ALA A 329 15.03 -5.15 -3.51
CA ALA A 329 14.68 -4.00 -2.65
C ALA A 329 13.21 -4.04 -2.21
N ASN A 330 12.31 -4.57 -3.05
CA ASN A 330 10.91 -4.74 -2.66
C ASN A 330 10.72 -5.86 -1.62
N VAL A 331 11.61 -6.87 -1.57
CA VAL A 331 11.65 -7.86 -0.48
C VAL A 331 12.10 -7.22 0.85
N TRP A 332 12.98 -6.22 0.83
CA TRP A 332 13.30 -5.43 2.02
C TRP A 332 12.06 -4.73 2.56
N SER A 333 11.36 -3.97 1.72
CA SER A 333 10.12 -3.28 2.12
C SER A 333 9.05 -4.28 2.60
N LEU A 334 8.95 -5.46 1.98
CA LEU A 334 8.07 -6.54 2.45
C LEU A 334 8.41 -6.95 3.88
N ALA A 335 9.68 -7.13 4.23
CA ALA A 335 10.09 -7.47 5.59
C ALA A 335 9.65 -6.40 6.60
N VAL A 336 9.73 -5.12 6.23
CA VAL A 336 9.23 -4.02 7.06
C VAL A 336 7.70 -4.10 7.24
N VAL A 337 6.94 -4.44 6.19
CA VAL A 337 5.48 -4.66 6.32
C VAL A 337 5.15 -5.84 7.24
N LEU A 338 5.91 -6.94 7.16
CA LEU A 338 5.73 -8.07 8.08
C LEU A 338 6.02 -7.66 9.52
N TRP A 339 7.04 -6.83 9.74
CA TRP A 339 7.32 -6.23 11.04
C TRP A 339 6.16 -5.32 11.50
N GLU A 340 5.60 -4.48 10.63
CA GLU A 340 4.43 -3.65 10.94
C GLU A 340 3.24 -4.51 11.38
N ILE A 341 2.99 -5.67 10.75
CA ILE A 341 1.92 -6.59 11.17
C ILE A 341 2.23 -7.18 12.55
N ALA A 342 3.46 -7.63 12.79
CA ALA A 342 3.88 -8.18 14.08
C ALA A 342 3.77 -7.14 15.22
N GLU A 343 4.09 -5.89 14.90
CA GLU A 343 4.06 -4.76 15.82
C GLU A 343 2.75 -3.96 15.77
N PHE A 344 1.73 -4.48 15.10
CA PHE A 344 0.39 -3.89 15.06
C PHE A 344 0.40 -2.41 14.64
N GLY A 345 1.06 -2.14 13.51
CA GLY A 345 1.08 -0.84 12.83
C GLY A 345 1.95 0.21 13.51
N LYS A 346 2.86 -0.15 14.42
CA LYS A 346 3.86 0.79 14.93
C LYS A 346 4.71 1.35 13.79
N LEU A 347 5.24 2.55 14.00
CA LEU A 347 6.21 3.16 13.08
C LEU A 347 7.55 2.39 13.17
N PRO A 348 8.15 1.94 12.06
CA PRO A 348 9.49 1.37 12.08
C PRO A 348 10.50 2.41 12.58
N TYR A 349 11.45 2.00 13.43
CA TYR A 349 12.45 2.90 14.03
C TYR A 349 11.84 4.08 14.80
N PHE A 350 10.72 3.87 15.49
CA PHE A 350 9.94 4.96 16.13
C PHE A 350 10.72 5.82 17.14
N ASP A 351 11.84 5.32 17.65
CA ASP A 351 12.75 5.97 18.58
C ASP A 351 13.82 6.84 17.90
N LEU A 352 13.94 6.75 16.57
CA LEU A 352 14.89 7.50 15.74
C LEU A 352 14.20 8.61 14.96
N THR A 353 14.87 9.75 14.81
CA THR A 353 14.48 10.81 13.86
C THR A 353 14.74 10.36 12.42
N ASP A 354 14.13 11.04 11.45
CA ASP A 354 14.33 10.69 10.03
C ASP A 354 15.81 10.82 9.60
N ASP A 355 16.56 11.79 10.13
CA ASP A 355 17.99 11.93 9.85
C ASP A 355 18.88 10.83 10.49
N GLN A 356 18.34 10.11 11.49
CA GLN A 356 19.06 9.02 12.18
C GLN A 356 18.81 7.66 11.54
N VAL A 357 17.69 7.50 10.81
CA VAL A 357 17.34 6.32 10.02
C VAL A 357 18.19 6.29 8.76
#